data_AF-A0A660V9W1-F1
#
_entry.id   AF-A0A660V9W1-F1
#
_cell.length_a   1.000
_cell.length_b   1.000
_cell.length_c   1.000
_cell.angle_alpha   90.00
_cell.angle_beta   90.00
_cell.angle_gamma   90.00
#
_symmetry.space_group_name_H-M   'P 1'
#
loop_
_entity.id
_entity.type
_entity.pdbx_description
1 polymer ?
#
loop_
_entity_poly.entity_id
_entity_poly.type
_entity_poly.pdbx_seq_one_letter_code
_entity_poly.pdbx_strand_id
1 'polypeptide(L)'
;MTVLKHIKTGPFYAYHIGAGVIYFLSIAPRFFLTQVPRNLTPQFKDIYSSFVLSSQMSVLFVFIVGGLLILAMALKKERFVALPAKGIYHTIGAGVVAFIAMIIFNPFHLTNLTHTFEISLSKHAESWRQVNEWKPAFDFMDKTTSTPNPVGDQEAFGVLCILMGAVLLVWLVAYFSRPRPTQRKGRRPSKNETLPTDFQWPKINLAIIVLSFLTIYMAIRSRRFIAIAGLVACPVIALLIFQGWQMITARRQWKKNGILNATTLSPTLQNGLRIGIALAVLALSIIWGDKYKRVYLDPWPTDDRYNSVFMRMTASHLKPFEVSEFINDNQISGRVFNYWTEGGAVAFGQTPDPKTGQTPLKLFMDGRAQAAYDHSIFRLWQTIHAGGPIAMKAKRGNGRISPEQMKEVGNWINDQLNNYDTWVVLMPKPQMNSTLMRALKQTPNWKTAYLDSTQHLLVNIETPQGRELIDKILENKAVFPDAYSKNMTTLTVILENKNRERFNDLYPLTKAAFDEYPFPAAAIAMTRLSKMPALKPQIAADLQAYLDDFVQRQDDYRKQGGYFHRLASAEVAAGFLSRFHPEEKKELEELAATFRKNWKSLNSRYIW
;
A
#
# COMPACT_ATOMS: atom_id res chain seq x y z
N MET A 1 -36.86 3.89 34.72
CA MET A 1 -35.70 2.99 35.00
C MET A 1 -36.04 1.84 35.96
N THR A 2 -36.98 2.01 36.88
CA THR A 2 -37.52 0.97 37.77
C THR A 2 -38.15 -0.21 37.02
N VAL A 3 -38.80 0.05 35.88
CA VAL A 3 -39.45 -0.98 35.04
C VAL A 3 -38.46 -1.96 34.39
N LEU A 4 -37.29 -1.49 33.94
CA LEU A 4 -36.26 -2.34 33.32
C LEU A 4 -35.56 -3.28 34.32
N LYS A 5 -35.54 -2.92 35.62
CA LYS A 5 -34.99 -3.78 36.69
C LYS A 5 -35.90 -4.97 37.04
N HIS A 6 -37.13 -5.01 36.54
CA HIS A 6 -38.14 -6.03 36.88
C HIS A 6 -38.49 -6.98 35.74
N ILE A 7 -37.84 -6.83 34.57
CA ILE A 7 -38.02 -7.81 33.50
C ILE A 7 -37.34 -9.11 33.91
N LYS A 8 -38.14 -10.15 34.13
CA LYS A 8 -37.62 -11.51 34.38
C LYS A 8 -36.73 -11.91 33.20
N THR A 9 -35.56 -12.47 33.49
CA THR A 9 -34.56 -12.82 32.46
C THR A 9 -35.10 -13.76 31.38
N GLY A 10 -36.02 -14.67 31.72
CA GLY A 10 -36.63 -15.61 30.77
C GLY A 10 -37.38 -14.89 29.63
N PRO A 11 -38.41 -14.08 29.93
CA PRO A 11 -39.13 -13.29 28.92
C PRO A 11 -38.25 -12.40 28.04
N PHE A 12 -37.22 -11.77 28.61
CA PHE A 12 -36.29 -10.93 27.86
C PHE A 12 -35.54 -11.72 26.78
N TYR A 13 -34.95 -12.87 27.14
CA TYR A 13 -34.22 -13.71 26.19
C TYR A 13 -35.18 -14.41 25.22
N ALA A 14 -36.36 -14.84 25.68
CA ALA A 14 -37.38 -15.42 24.81
C ALA A 14 -37.85 -14.43 23.73
N TYR A 15 -38.03 -13.15 24.09
CA TYR A 15 -38.33 -12.10 23.13
C TYR A 15 -37.21 -11.91 22.10
N HIS A 16 -35.94 -11.83 22.53
CA HIS A 16 -34.83 -11.62 21.60
C HIS A 16 -34.57 -12.83 20.69
N ILE A 17 -34.71 -14.06 21.22
CA ILE A 17 -34.61 -15.29 20.43
C ILE A 17 -35.78 -15.35 19.44
N GLY A 18 -37.01 -15.13 19.90
CA GLY A 18 -38.21 -15.14 19.06
C GLY A 18 -38.17 -14.07 17.96
N ALA A 19 -37.88 -12.82 18.33
CA ALA A 19 -37.73 -11.71 17.38
C ALA A 19 -36.57 -11.95 16.40
N GLY A 20 -35.45 -12.51 16.88
CA GLY A 20 -34.32 -12.88 16.02
C GLY A 20 -34.68 -13.97 15.00
N VAL A 21 -35.41 -15.01 15.42
CA VAL A 21 -35.90 -16.07 14.53
C VAL A 21 -36.90 -15.50 13.52
N ILE A 22 -37.85 -14.67 13.95
CA ILE A 22 -38.82 -14.01 13.05
C ILE A 22 -38.11 -13.10 12.04
N TYR A 23 -37.13 -12.32 12.48
CA TYR A 23 -36.31 -11.47 11.62
C TYR A 23 -35.49 -12.28 10.61
N PHE A 24 -34.92 -13.41 11.03
CA PHE A 24 -34.24 -14.31 10.10
C PHE A 24 -35.20 -14.93 9.10
N LEU A 25 -36.36 -15.44 9.55
CA LEU A 25 -37.37 -16.04 8.66
C LEU A 25 -37.98 -15.02 7.69
N SER A 26 -38.06 -13.74 8.04
CA SER A 26 -38.55 -12.71 7.13
C SER A 26 -37.53 -12.31 6.06
N ILE A 27 -36.24 -12.51 6.31
CA ILE A 27 -35.14 -12.14 5.40
C ILE A 27 -34.59 -13.34 4.63
N ALA A 28 -34.58 -14.52 5.23
CA ALA A 28 -34.06 -15.76 4.66
C ALA A 28 -34.63 -16.08 3.27
N PRO A 29 -35.95 -15.94 3.00
CA PRO A 29 -36.50 -16.15 1.66
C PRO A 29 -35.82 -15.27 0.61
N ARG A 30 -35.50 -14.01 0.94
CA ARG A 30 -34.85 -13.06 0.02
C ARG A 30 -33.39 -13.43 -0.31
N PHE A 31 -32.73 -14.22 0.54
CA PHE A 31 -31.35 -14.66 0.29
C PHE A 31 -31.30 -16.06 -0.31
N PHE A 32 -32.11 -17.00 0.20
CA PHE A 32 -32.08 -18.41 -0.18
C PHE A 32 -32.96 -18.75 -1.40
N LEU A 33 -33.95 -17.91 -1.74
CA LEU A 33 -34.75 -18.08 -2.97
C LEU A 33 -34.23 -17.26 -4.15
N THR A 34 -33.11 -16.54 -3.98
CA THR A 34 -32.47 -15.78 -5.07
C THR A 34 -31.98 -16.73 -6.14
N GLN A 35 -32.69 -16.81 -7.27
CA GLN A 35 -32.25 -17.60 -8.41
C GLN A 35 -31.19 -16.84 -9.21
N VAL A 36 -30.14 -17.55 -9.65
CA VAL A 36 -29.17 -17.00 -10.59
C VAL A 36 -29.89 -16.74 -11.92
N PRO A 37 -29.87 -15.50 -12.46
CA PRO A 37 -30.53 -15.20 -13.73
C PRO A 37 -30.01 -16.11 -14.84
N ARG A 38 -30.91 -16.72 -15.62
CA ARG A 38 -30.57 -17.69 -16.66
C ARG A 38 -29.77 -17.09 -17.84
N ASN A 39 -29.81 -15.77 -18.01
CA ASN A 39 -29.26 -15.06 -19.17
C ASN A 39 -27.84 -14.48 -18.93
N LEU A 40 -27.12 -14.96 -17.91
CA LEU A 40 -25.75 -14.53 -17.64
C LEU A 40 -24.75 -15.33 -18.48
N THR A 41 -23.76 -14.66 -19.06
CA THR A 41 -22.60 -15.33 -19.67
C THR A 41 -21.89 -16.23 -18.64
N PRO A 42 -21.22 -17.33 -19.05
CA PRO A 42 -20.59 -18.27 -18.12
C PRO A 42 -19.71 -17.63 -17.05
N GLN A 43 -18.87 -16.66 -17.44
CA GLN A 43 -17.98 -15.94 -16.53
C GLN A 43 -18.73 -15.13 -15.45
N PHE A 44 -19.80 -14.41 -15.84
CA PHE A 44 -20.62 -13.67 -14.88
C PHE A 44 -21.49 -14.59 -14.02
N LYS A 45 -21.88 -15.76 -14.54
CA LYS A 45 -22.63 -16.76 -13.78
C LYS A 45 -21.80 -17.31 -12.62
N ASP A 46 -20.52 -17.60 -12.84
CA ASP A 46 -19.60 -18.08 -11.80
C ASP A 46 -19.36 -17.01 -10.72
N ILE A 47 -19.12 -15.76 -11.13
CA ILE A 47 -18.95 -14.63 -10.20
C ILE A 47 -20.23 -14.42 -9.37
N TYR A 48 -21.39 -14.36 -10.02
CA TYR A 48 -22.67 -14.12 -9.34
C TYR A 48 -23.06 -15.26 -8.41
N SER A 49 -22.86 -16.51 -8.83
CA SER A 49 -23.12 -17.69 -7.98
C SER A 49 -22.19 -17.74 -6.77
N SER A 50 -20.90 -17.42 -6.94
CA SER A 50 -19.96 -17.29 -5.83
C SER A 50 -20.36 -16.18 -4.86
N PHE A 51 -20.82 -15.03 -5.37
CA PHE A 51 -21.33 -13.93 -4.55
C PHE A 51 -22.58 -14.32 -3.76
N VAL A 52 -23.56 -14.97 -4.41
CA VAL A 52 -24.81 -15.43 -3.75
C VAL A 52 -24.48 -16.45 -2.67
N LEU A 53 -23.64 -17.44 -2.96
CA LEU A 53 -23.25 -18.48 -2.01
C LEU A 53 -22.48 -17.88 -0.82
N SER A 54 -21.52 -17.00 -1.08
CA SER A 54 -20.78 -16.27 -0.03
C SER A 54 -21.70 -15.43 0.86
N SER A 55 -22.68 -14.76 0.27
CA SER A 55 -23.66 -13.94 1.00
C SER A 55 -24.59 -14.80 1.86
N GLN A 56 -25.12 -15.89 1.31
CA GLN A 56 -25.94 -16.87 2.04
C GLN A 56 -25.17 -17.46 3.23
N MET A 57 -23.93 -17.89 3.00
CA MET A 57 -23.06 -18.43 4.06
C MET A 57 -22.77 -17.39 5.14
N SER A 58 -22.56 -16.13 4.76
CA SER A 58 -22.31 -15.03 5.71
C SER A 58 -23.52 -14.75 6.60
N VAL A 59 -24.73 -14.69 6.01
CA VAL A 59 -25.99 -14.49 6.76
C VAL A 59 -26.24 -15.65 7.71
N LEU A 60 -26.07 -16.89 7.22
CA LEU A 60 -26.25 -18.10 8.03
C LEU A 60 -25.24 -18.15 9.19
N PHE A 61 -23.98 -17.81 8.92
CA PHE A 61 -22.93 -17.72 9.93
C PHE A 61 -23.28 -16.70 11.02
N VAL A 62 -23.65 -15.47 10.64
CA VAL A 62 -24.03 -14.41 11.61
C VAL A 62 -25.23 -14.85 12.45
N PHE A 63 -26.23 -15.47 11.83
CA PHE A 63 -27.42 -15.95 12.54
C PHE A 63 -27.10 -17.08 13.52
N ILE A 64 -26.37 -18.12 13.08
CA ILE A 64 -26.02 -19.26 13.92
C ILE A 64 -25.10 -18.81 15.06
N VAL A 65 -24.02 -18.10 14.76
CA VAL A 65 -23.06 -17.67 15.77
C VAL A 65 -23.69 -16.66 16.73
N GLY A 66 -24.47 -15.69 16.21
CA GLY A 66 -25.21 -14.73 17.03
C GLY A 66 -26.23 -15.42 17.94
N GLY A 67 -27.00 -16.36 17.40
CA GLY A 67 -27.97 -17.15 18.16
C GLY A 67 -27.32 -18.00 19.24
N LEU A 68 -26.22 -18.68 18.92
CA LEU A 68 -25.44 -19.47 19.90
C LEU A 68 -24.85 -18.58 21.01
N LEU A 69 -24.38 -17.37 20.67
CA LEU A 69 -23.89 -16.40 21.65
C LEU A 69 -25.00 -15.93 22.60
N ILE A 70 -26.16 -15.57 22.06
CA ILE A 70 -27.34 -15.18 22.85
C ILE A 70 -27.77 -16.33 23.77
N LEU A 71 -27.83 -17.55 23.24
CA LEU A 71 -28.19 -18.73 24.01
C LEU A 71 -27.17 -19.01 25.12
N ALA A 72 -25.87 -18.91 24.82
CA ALA A 72 -24.81 -19.08 25.81
C ALA A 72 -24.91 -18.02 26.93
N MET A 73 -25.17 -16.76 26.58
CA MET A 73 -25.39 -15.67 27.53
C MET A 73 -26.66 -15.87 28.38
N ALA A 74 -27.73 -16.41 27.79
CA ALA A 74 -28.98 -16.68 28.48
C ALA A 74 -28.85 -17.82 29.51
N LEU A 75 -28.18 -18.92 29.12
CA LEU A 75 -28.02 -20.12 29.95
C LEU A 75 -26.98 -19.97 31.06
N LYS A 76 -25.96 -19.13 30.87
CA LYS A 76 -24.80 -19.00 31.76
C LYS A 76 -24.33 -17.56 31.94
N LYS A 77 -25.25 -16.63 32.20
CA LYS A 77 -24.97 -15.18 32.36
C LYS A 77 -23.83 -14.87 33.33
N GLU A 78 -23.68 -15.68 34.38
CA GLU A 78 -22.65 -15.55 35.41
C GLU A 78 -21.22 -15.75 34.89
N ARG A 79 -21.07 -16.38 33.72
CA ARG A 79 -19.78 -16.63 33.06
C ARG A 79 -19.29 -15.44 32.24
N PHE A 80 -20.14 -14.46 31.94
CA PHE A 80 -19.82 -13.34 31.06
C PHE A 80 -19.62 -12.05 31.84
N VAL A 81 -18.76 -11.18 31.31
CA VAL A 81 -18.63 -9.81 31.81
C VAL A 81 -19.85 -9.01 31.39
N ALA A 82 -20.57 -8.43 32.36
CA ALA A 82 -21.69 -7.53 32.11
C ALA A 82 -21.23 -6.08 32.28
N LEU A 83 -21.55 -5.23 31.31
CA LEU A 83 -21.31 -3.80 31.41
C LEU A 83 -22.37 -3.16 32.33
N PRO A 84 -21.97 -2.31 33.29
CA PRO A 84 -22.93 -1.52 34.06
C PRO A 84 -23.62 -0.50 33.14
N ALA A 85 -24.81 -0.02 33.53
CA ALA A 85 -25.57 0.96 32.74
C ALA A 85 -24.75 2.21 32.39
N LYS A 86 -23.94 2.73 33.34
CA LYS A 86 -22.99 3.81 33.08
C LYS A 86 -22.02 3.47 31.95
N GLY A 87 -21.46 2.26 31.97
CA GLY A 87 -20.57 1.76 30.91
C GLY A 87 -21.23 1.75 29.54
N ILE A 88 -22.52 1.39 29.46
CA ILE A 88 -23.29 1.45 28.20
C ILE A 88 -23.37 2.89 27.69
N TYR A 89 -23.73 3.86 28.56
CA TYR A 89 -23.80 5.27 28.17
C TYR A 89 -22.43 5.83 27.74
N HIS A 90 -21.36 5.49 28.45
CA HIS A 90 -20.00 5.90 28.06
C HIS A 90 -19.60 5.31 26.71
N THR A 91 -19.91 4.03 26.44
CA THR A 91 -19.61 3.41 25.15
C THR A 91 -20.41 4.04 24.00
N ILE A 92 -21.71 4.29 24.20
CA ILE A 92 -22.55 4.96 23.20
C ILE A 92 -22.03 6.38 22.96
N GLY A 93 -21.78 7.15 24.02
CA GLY A 93 -21.25 8.51 23.93
C GLY A 93 -19.91 8.56 23.22
N ALA A 94 -18.97 7.69 23.58
CA ALA A 94 -17.67 7.58 22.91
C ALA A 94 -17.82 7.19 21.43
N GLY A 95 -18.74 6.28 21.09
CA GLY A 95 -19.03 5.91 19.71
C GLY A 95 -19.59 7.06 18.88
N VAL A 96 -20.55 7.82 19.44
CA VAL A 96 -21.12 9.01 18.79
C VAL A 96 -20.06 10.10 18.60
N VAL A 97 -19.26 10.39 19.63
CA VAL A 97 -18.19 11.39 19.55
C VAL A 97 -17.13 10.96 18.53
N ALA A 98 -16.73 9.70 18.51
CA ALA A 98 -15.78 9.18 17.52
C ALA A 98 -16.34 9.27 16.10
N PHE A 99 -17.63 8.96 15.90
CA PHE A 99 -18.30 9.09 14.61
C PHE A 99 -18.36 10.55 14.14
N ILE A 100 -18.74 11.48 15.02
CA ILE A 100 -18.77 12.92 14.71
C ILE A 100 -17.36 13.44 14.41
N ALA A 101 -16.36 13.06 15.22
CA ALA A 101 -14.97 13.43 15.00
C ALA A 101 -14.45 12.94 13.63
N MET A 102 -14.82 11.72 13.23
CA MET A 102 -14.48 11.19 11.90
C MET A 102 -15.10 11.99 10.75
N ILE A 103 -16.25 12.64 10.94
CA ILE A 103 -16.90 13.47 9.91
C ILE A 103 -16.31 14.88 9.90
N ILE A 104 -16.09 15.48 11.08
CA ILE A 104 -15.64 16.87 11.19
C ILE A 104 -14.16 17.02 10.83
N PHE A 105 -13.29 16.15 11.38
CA PHE A 105 -11.84 16.28 11.19
C PHE A 105 -11.33 15.64 9.90
N ASN A 106 -12.18 14.95 9.15
CA ASN A 106 -11.80 14.40 7.87
C ASN A 106 -12.16 15.38 6.74
N PRO A 107 -11.21 15.77 5.87
CA PRO A 107 -11.48 16.67 4.75
C PRO A 107 -12.51 16.12 3.74
N PHE A 108 -12.77 14.81 3.77
CA PHE A 108 -13.78 14.14 2.94
C PHE A 108 -15.10 13.86 3.68
N HIS A 109 -15.25 14.34 4.91
CA HIS A 109 -16.48 14.25 5.70
C HIS A 109 -17.17 12.87 5.64
N LEU A 110 -18.45 12.82 5.26
CA LEU A 110 -19.24 11.60 5.10
C LEU A 110 -18.78 10.72 3.94
N THR A 111 -18.16 11.31 2.90
CA THR A 111 -17.68 10.57 1.73
C THR A 111 -16.65 9.52 2.12
N ASN A 112 -15.84 9.78 3.16
CA ASN A 112 -14.90 8.79 3.67
C ASN A 112 -15.58 7.50 4.20
N LEU A 113 -16.80 7.62 4.75
CA LEU A 113 -17.58 6.47 5.24
C LEU A 113 -18.28 5.74 4.10
N THR A 114 -18.99 6.47 3.24
CA THR A 114 -19.75 5.86 2.14
C THR A 114 -18.85 5.18 1.12
N HIS A 115 -17.67 5.74 0.88
CA HIS A 115 -16.72 5.23 -0.08
C HIS A 115 -16.14 3.86 0.28
N THR A 116 -15.94 3.58 1.57
CA THR A 116 -15.53 2.23 2.01
C THR A 116 -16.58 1.19 1.60
N PHE A 117 -17.87 1.52 1.65
CA PHE A 117 -18.93 0.65 1.18
C PHE A 117 -18.96 0.54 -0.36
N GLU A 118 -18.63 1.61 -1.08
CA GLU A 118 -18.49 1.57 -2.53
C GLU A 118 -17.34 0.63 -2.97
N ILE A 119 -16.18 0.74 -2.33
CA ILE A 119 -15.05 -0.16 -2.60
C ILE A 119 -15.33 -1.60 -2.16
N SER A 120 -16.08 -1.79 -1.06
CA SER A 120 -16.19 -3.11 -0.43
C SER A 120 -17.41 -3.91 -0.89
N LEU A 121 -18.52 -3.24 -1.20
CA LEU A 121 -19.84 -3.83 -1.41
C LEU A 121 -20.51 -3.45 -2.74
N SER A 122 -20.03 -2.45 -3.48
CA SER A 122 -20.65 -2.08 -4.75
C SER A 122 -20.46 -3.17 -5.82
N LYS A 123 -21.23 -3.08 -6.91
CA LYS A 123 -21.03 -3.86 -8.14
C LYS A 123 -19.61 -3.74 -8.74
N HIS A 124 -18.82 -2.75 -8.29
CA HIS A 124 -17.46 -2.48 -8.74
C HIS A 124 -16.39 -2.86 -7.70
N ALA A 125 -16.77 -3.39 -6.53
CA ALA A 125 -15.85 -3.76 -5.46
C ALA A 125 -14.74 -4.73 -5.90
N GLU A 126 -15.02 -5.60 -6.87
CA GLU A 126 -14.05 -6.59 -7.35
C GLU A 126 -12.90 -5.97 -8.17
N SER A 127 -13.16 -4.95 -8.98
CA SER A 127 -12.10 -4.28 -9.76
C SER A 127 -11.13 -3.52 -8.86
N TRP A 128 -11.66 -2.97 -7.77
CA TRP A 128 -10.90 -2.29 -6.71
C TRP A 128 -9.98 -3.23 -5.93
N ARG A 129 -10.37 -4.49 -5.66
CA ARG A 129 -9.56 -5.48 -4.91
C ARG A 129 -8.28 -5.94 -5.63
N GLN A 130 -8.01 -5.46 -6.85
CA GLN A 130 -6.75 -5.67 -7.55
C GLN A 130 -5.60 -4.83 -6.98
N VAL A 131 -5.91 -3.79 -6.20
CA VAL A 131 -4.91 -2.96 -5.52
C VAL A 131 -4.19 -3.77 -4.43
N ASN A 132 -2.85 -3.72 -4.44
CA ASN A 132 -2.01 -4.57 -3.59
C ASN A 132 -2.36 -4.50 -2.10
N GLU A 133 -2.64 -3.32 -1.54
CA GLU A 133 -2.98 -3.17 -0.11
C GLU A 133 -4.33 -3.80 0.27
N TRP A 134 -5.22 -4.00 -0.71
CA TRP A 134 -6.59 -4.49 -0.48
C TRP A 134 -6.72 -5.99 -0.68
N LYS A 135 -5.65 -6.64 -1.16
CA LYS A 135 -5.58 -8.09 -1.27
C LYS A 135 -5.60 -8.75 0.12
N PRO A 136 -6.16 -9.97 0.23
CA PRO A 136 -6.10 -10.76 1.45
C PRO A 136 -4.67 -10.94 1.99
N ALA A 137 -4.56 -11.18 3.30
CA ALA A 137 -3.25 -11.40 3.94
C ALA A 137 -2.53 -12.63 3.39
N PHE A 138 -3.25 -13.72 3.11
CA PHE A 138 -2.68 -14.99 2.63
C PHE A 138 -2.81 -15.17 1.12
N ASP A 139 -2.64 -14.08 0.37
CA ASP A 139 -2.51 -14.09 -1.09
C ASP A 139 -1.02 -14.13 -1.43
N PHE A 140 -0.45 -15.34 -1.41
CA PHE A 140 1.00 -15.63 -1.47
C PHE A 140 1.63 -15.36 -2.83
N MET A 141 0.85 -15.55 -3.91
CA MET A 141 1.26 -15.33 -5.28
C MET A 141 0.18 -14.49 -5.92
N ASP A 142 0.52 -13.27 -6.32
CA ASP A 142 -0.38 -12.50 -7.17
C ASP A 142 -0.69 -13.34 -8.41
N LYS A 143 -1.96 -13.67 -8.66
CA LYS A 143 -2.37 -14.45 -9.83
C LYS A 143 -1.95 -13.80 -11.16
N THR A 144 -1.49 -12.55 -11.12
CA THR A 144 -1.04 -11.76 -12.27
C THR A 144 0.47 -11.48 -12.31
N THR A 145 1.24 -11.80 -11.27
CA THR A 145 2.70 -11.56 -11.24
C THR A 145 3.47 -12.72 -10.62
N SER A 146 4.74 -12.89 -11.00
CA SER A 146 5.63 -13.93 -10.45
C SER A 146 6.30 -13.51 -9.13
N THR A 147 5.87 -12.40 -8.53
CA THR A 147 6.46 -11.82 -7.32
C THR A 147 5.45 -11.82 -6.18
N PRO A 148 5.87 -12.16 -4.94
CA PRO A 148 5.01 -12.01 -3.77
C PRO A 148 4.49 -10.57 -3.66
N ASN A 149 3.28 -10.41 -3.13
CA ASN A 149 2.72 -9.08 -2.97
C ASN A 149 3.59 -8.27 -1.96
N PRO A 150 4.03 -7.05 -2.34
CA PRO A 150 4.98 -6.25 -1.57
C PRO A 150 4.45 -5.74 -0.22
N VAL A 151 3.14 -5.73 0.02
CA VAL A 151 2.58 -5.02 1.18
C VAL A 151 2.30 -5.95 2.35
N GLY A 152 2.64 -5.55 3.58
CA GLY A 152 2.27 -6.24 4.81
C GLY A 152 3.07 -7.52 5.10
N ASP A 153 3.51 -7.68 6.35
CA ASP A 153 4.26 -8.87 6.79
C ASP A 153 3.32 -10.04 7.06
N GLN A 154 3.12 -10.85 6.02
CA GLN A 154 2.22 -12.00 6.04
C GLN A 154 2.72 -13.13 6.95
N GLU A 155 4.04 -13.33 7.03
CA GLU A 155 4.65 -14.40 7.82
C GLU A 155 4.49 -14.12 9.31
N ALA A 156 4.86 -12.92 9.75
CA ALA A 156 4.66 -12.50 11.14
C ALA A 156 3.17 -12.52 11.52
N PHE A 157 2.28 -12.11 10.60
CA PHE A 157 0.84 -12.18 10.83
C PHE A 157 0.31 -13.62 10.92
N GLY A 158 0.86 -14.54 10.12
CA GLY A 158 0.56 -15.97 10.20
C GLY A 158 0.94 -16.54 11.57
N VAL A 159 2.14 -16.23 12.07
CA VAL A 159 2.58 -16.60 13.42
C VAL A 159 1.65 -16.06 14.48
N LEU A 160 1.22 -14.79 14.37
CA LEU A 160 0.26 -14.18 15.29
C LEU A 160 -1.07 -14.95 15.31
N CYS A 161 -1.60 -15.34 14.13
CA CYS A 161 -2.84 -16.10 14.02
C CYS A 161 -2.74 -17.48 14.69
N ILE A 162 -1.63 -18.20 14.45
CA ILE A 162 -1.36 -19.51 15.05
C ILE A 162 -1.25 -19.38 16.57
N LEU A 163 -0.49 -18.39 17.05
CA LEU A 163 -0.30 -18.14 18.47
C LEU A 163 -1.63 -17.83 19.17
N MET A 164 -2.46 -16.96 18.58
CA MET A 164 -3.80 -16.66 19.10
C MET A 164 -4.65 -17.92 19.20
N GLY A 165 -4.70 -18.74 18.14
CA GLY A 165 -5.46 -19.99 18.14
C GLY A 165 -4.99 -20.97 19.21
N ALA A 166 -3.68 -21.16 19.34
CA ALA A 166 -3.09 -22.06 20.34
C ALA A 166 -3.36 -21.58 21.78
N VAL A 167 -3.15 -20.28 22.05
CA VAL A 167 -3.39 -19.69 23.37
C VAL A 167 -4.87 -19.75 23.74
N LEU A 168 -5.77 -19.45 22.80
CA LEU A 168 -7.20 -19.54 23.03
C LEU A 168 -7.62 -20.99 23.33
N LEU A 169 -7.08 -21.97 22.61
CA LEU A 169 -7.36 -23.38 22.86
C LEU A 169 -6.92 -23.79 24.28
N VAL A 170 -5.69 -23.45 24.66
CA VAL A 170 -5.16 -23.71 26.02
C VAL A 170 -6.04 -23.03 27.07
N TRP A 171 -6.43 -21.78 26.83
CA TRP A 171 -7.31 -21.03 27.72
C TRP A 171 -8.69 -21.69 27.86
N LEU A 172 -9.32 -22.12 26.75
CA LEU A 172 -10.61 -22.80 26.76
C LEU A 172 -10.53 -24.15 27.49
N VAL A 173 -9.49 -24.95 27.23
CA VAL A 173 -9.26 -26.22 27.93
C VAL A 173 -9.11 -25.98 29.44
N ALA A 174 -8.33 -24.97 29.83
CA ALA A 174 -8.18 -24.58 31.23
C ALA A 174 -9.51 -24.08 31.82
N TYR A 175 -10.28 -23.29 31.08
CA TYR A 175 -11.56 -22.72 31.49
C TYR A 175 -12.63 -23.78 31.75
N PHE A 176 -12.83 -24.70 30.82
CA PHE A 176 -13.81 -25.79 30.95
C PHE A 176 -13.38 -26.86 31.96
N SER A 177 -12.09 -26.90 32.27
CA SER A 177 -11.49 -27.74 33.31
C SER A 177 -11.76 -27.26 34.75
N ARG A 178 -12.64 -26.28 34.93
CA ARG A 178 -13.01 -25.75 36.26
C ARG A 178 -13.43 -26.88 37.21
N PRO A 179 -12.79 -27.02 38.38
CA PRO A 179 -13.19 -28.03 39.35
C PRO A 179 -14.62 -27.76 39.83
N ARG A 180 -15.46 -28.80 39.80
CA ARG A 180 -16.79 -28.74 40.42
C ARG A 180 -16.61 -28.98 41.92
N PRO A 181 -17.13 -28.12 42.80
CA PRO A 181 -17.14 -28.42 44.23
C PRO A 181 -18.03 -29.66 44.43
N THR A 182 -17.42 -30.81 44.68
CA THR A 182 -18.13 -31.95 45.25
C THR A 182 -18.47 -31.55 46.67
N GLN A 183 -19.75 -31.29 46.96
CA GLN A 183 -20.23 -31.37 48.33
C GLN A 183 -19.89 -32.78 48.81
N ARG A 184 -18.85 -32.90 49.65
CA ARG A 184 -18.63 -34.12 50.43
C ARG A 184 -19.88 -34.30 51.30
N LYS A 185 -20.76 -35.20 50.90
CA LYS A 185 -21.88 -35.65 51.74
C LYS A 185 -21.27 -36.11 53.07
N GLY A 186 -21.50 -35.37 54.16
CA GLY A 186 -21.24 -35.83 55.51
C GLY A 186 -20.41 -34.95 56.46
N ARG A 187 -19.88 -33.78 56.07
CA ARG A 187 -19.26 -32.85 57.04
C ARG A 187 -20.08 -31.56 57.17
N ARG A 188 -20.58 -31.29 58.38
CA ARG A 188 -21.20 -30.01 58.76
C ARG A 188 -20.26 -28.87 58.34
N PRO A 189 -20.77 -27.79 57.72
CA PRO A 189 -19.95 -26.64 57.38
C PRO A 189 -19.40 -26.06 58.69
N SER A 190 -18.10 -26.13 58.86
CA SER A 190 -17.42 -25.39 59.94
C SER A 190 -17.67 -23.91 59.69
N LYS A 191 -18.15 -23.19 60.70
CA LYS A 191 -18.42 -21.74 60.67
C LYS A 191 -17.19 -20.88 60.34
N ASN A 192 -16.01 -21.49 60.12
CA ASN A 192 -14.76 -20.84 59.77
C ASN A 192 -14.29 -21.09 58.31
N GLU A 193 -15.10 -21.71 57.43
CA GLU A 193 -14.71 -22.00 56.03
C GLU A 193 -14.93 -20.86 55.01
N THR A 194 -15.14 -19.62 55.46
CA THR A 194 -15.13 -18.45 54.58
C THR A 194 -13.94 -17.55 54.89
N LEU A 195 -12.74 -18.03 54.58
CA LEU A 195 -11.67 -17.12 54.15
C LEU A 195 -11.92 -16.83 52.67
N PRO A 196 -11.92 -15.56 52.23
CA PRO A 196 -12.19 -15.21 50.85
C PRO A 196 -11.09 -15.82 49.98
N THR A 197 -11.45 -16.75 49.10
CA THR A 197 -10.59 -17.07 47.95
C THR A 197 -10.58 -15.82 47.07
N ASP A 198 -9.55 -14.99 47.17
CA ASP A 198 -9.34 -13.82 46.31
C ASP A 198 -9.31 -14.20 44.82
N PHE A 199 -9.06 -15.46 44.49
CA PHE A 199 -9.06 -15.96 43.12
C PHE A 199 -10.48 -16.26 42.61
N GLN A 200 -10.97 -15.41 41.71
CA GLN A 200 -12.18 -15.68 40.93
C GLN A 200 -11.81 -16.27 39.56
N TRP A 201 -12.52 -17.34 39.17
CA TRP A 201 -12.41 -17.87 37.81
C TRP A 201 -12.74 -16.76 36.81
N PRO A 202 -11.91 -16.53 35.77
CA PRO A 202 -12.10 -15.40 34.87
C PRO A 202 -13.48 -15.46 34.21
N LYS A 203 -14.08 -14.30 33.95
CA LYS A 203 -15.30 -14.20 33.14
C LYS A 203 -14.93 -13.99 31.68
N ILE A 204 -15.74 -14.53 30.78
CA ILE A 204 -15.58 -14.35 29.33
C ILE A 204 -15.95 -12.90 29.00
N ASN A 205 -14.98 -12.12 28.55
CA ASN A 205 -15.20 -10.79 28.01
C ASN A 205 -15.40 -10.88 26.49
N LEU A 206 -16.65 -11.01 26.07
CA LEU A 206 -17.01 -11.13 24.66
C LEU A 206 -16.60 -9.90 23.85
N ALA A 207 -16.64 -8.69 24.42
CA ALA A 207 -16.31 -7.47 23.68
C ALA A 207 -14.85 -7.49 23.20
N ILE A 208 -13.91 -7.83 24.08
CA ILE A 208 -12.48 -7.89 23.75
C ILE A 208 -12.19 -9.04 22.77
N ILE A 209 -12.81 -10.21 22.98
CA ILE A 209 -12.64 -11.37 22.09
C ILE A 209 -13.16 -11.04 20.69
N VAL A 210 -14.37 -10.50 20.58
CA VAL A 210 -14.97 -10.11 19.29
C VAL A 210 -14.16 -9.02 18.61
N LEU A 211 -13.70 -8.00 19.34
CA LEU A 211 -12.86 -6.94 18.77
C LEU A 211 -11.54 -7.50 18.21
N SER A 212 -10.88 -8.39 18.97
CA SER A 212 -9.65 -9.04 18.50
C SER A 212 -9.90 -9.92 17.29
N PHE A 213 -10.96 -10.73 17.28
CA PHE A 213 -11.30 -11.55 16.12
C PHE A 213 -11.70 -10.71 14.90
N LEU A 214 -12.41 -9.60 15.11
CA LEU A 214 -12.81 -8.71 14.02
C LEU A 214 -11.58 -8.06 13.38
N THR A 215 -10.63 -7.58 14.17
CA THR A 215 -9.39 -6.99 13.62
C THR A 215 -8.53 -8.02 12.89
N ILE A 216 -8.40 -9.24 13.42
CA ILE A 216 -7.75 -10.35 12.73
C ILE A 216 -8.49 -10.69 11.43
N TYR A 217 -9.81 -10.79 11.46
CA TYR A 217 -10.62 -11.06 10.27
C TYR A 217 -10.45 -9.96 9.21
N MET A 218 -10.48 -8.68 9.61
CA MET A 218 -10.21 -7.56 8.72
C MET A 218 -8.81 -7.67 8.10
N ALA A 219 -7.79 -8.04 8.89
CA ALA A 219 -6.44 -8.28 8.39
C ALA A 219 -6.36 -9.46 7.41
N ILE A 220 -7.05 -10.57 7.68
CA ILE A 220 -7.18 -11.70 6.76
C ILE A 220 -7.79 -11.24 5.43
N ARG A 221 -8.83 -10.41 5.48
CA ARG A 221 -9.53 -9.89 4.29
C ARG A 221 -8.75 -8.81 3.56
N SER A 222 -7.95 -8.01 4.26
CA SER A 222 -7.12 -6.95 3.70
C SER A 222 -5.91 -6.69 4.57
N ARG A 223 -4.73 -6.87 3.97
CA ARG A 223 -3.42 -6.76 4.62
C ARG A 223 -3.13 -5.41 5.29
N ARG A 224 -3.78 -4.30 4.89
CA ARG A 224 -3.62 -2.99 5.54
C ARG A 224 -4.01 -3.00 7.02
N PHE A 225 -4.85 -3.93 7.44
CA PHE A 225 -5.29 -4.05 8.83
C PHE A 225 -4.34 -4.90 9.70
N ILE A 226 -3.26 -5.48 9.14
CA ILE A 226 -2.30 -6.31 9.91
C ILE A 226 -1.73 -5.53 11.10
N ALA A 227 -1.34 -4.25 10.90
CA ALA A 227 -0.80 -3.42 11.98
C ALA A 227 -1.82 -3.21 13.12
N ILE A 228 -3.08 -2.93 12.77
CA ILE A 228 -4.17 -2.76 13.75
C ILE A 228 -4.47 -4.09 14.46
N ALA A 229 -4.48 -5.20 13.73
CA ALA A 229 -4.67 -6.52 14.30
C ALA A 229 -3.57 -6.87 15.30
N GLY A 230 -2.30 -6.57 15.01
CA GLY A 230 -1.20 -6.74 15.96
C GLY A 230 -1.41 -5.93 17.25
N LEU A 231 -1.78 -4.66 17.13
CA LEU A 231 -1.99 -3.76 18.27
C LEU A 231 -3.15 -4.20 19.17
N VAL A 232 -4.21 -4.76 18.58
CA VAL A 232 -5.40 -5.21 19.33
C VAL A 232 -5.25 -6.65 19.84
N ALA A 233 -4.70 -7.56 19.05
CA ALA A 233 -4.64 -8.99 19.38
C ALA A 233 -3.56 -9.32 20.41
N CYS A 234 -2.38 -8.69 20.35
CA CYS A 234 -1.26 -9.00 21.24
C CYS A 234 -1.61 -8.83 22.75
N PRO A 235 -2.27 -7.73 23.19
CA PRO A 235 -2.74 -7.59 24.56
C PRO A 235 -3.73 -8.68 24.98
N VAL A 236 -4.60 -9.12 24.05
CA VAL A 236 -5.58 -10.19 24.32
C VAL A 236 -4.89 -11.53 24.48
N ILE A 237 -3.92 -11.85 23.62
CA ILE A 237 -3.08 -13.04 23.74
C ILE A 237 -2.38 -13.04 25.10
N ALA A 238 -1.76 -11.93 25.50
CA ALA A 238 -1.09 -11.81 26.80
C ALA A 238 -2.06 -12.03 27.97
N LEU A 239 -3.27 -11.45 27.91
CA LEU A 239 -4.31 -11.64 28.91
C LEU A 239 -4.75 -13.11 29.00
N LEU A 240 -4.95 -13.78 27.85
CA LEU A 240 -5.34 -15.18 27.81
C LEU A 240 -4.22 -16.10 28.33
N ILE A 241 -2.95 -15.82 28.03
CA ILE A 241 -1.81 -16.55 28.61
C ILE A 241 -1.84 -16.42 30.14
N PHE A 242 -1.98 -15.19 30.65
CA PHE A 242 -1.99 -14.92 32.08
C PHE A 242 -3.17 -15.62 32.80
N GLN A 243 -4.38 -15.48 32.27
CA GLN A 243 -5.57 -16.15 32.82
C GLN A 243 -5.47 -17.67 32.72
N GLY A 244 -4.93 -18.19 31.61
CA GLY A 244 -4.67 -19.62 31.41
C GLY A 244 -3.74 -20.17 32.49
N TRP A 245 -2.62 -19.47 32.75
CA TRP A 245 -1.69 -19.81 33.82
C TRP A 245 -2.36 -19.83 35.19
N GLN A 246 -3.14 -18.79 35.53
CA GLN A 246 -3.87 -18.73 36.80
C GLN A 246 -4.86 -19.89 36.97
N MET A 247 -5.65 -20.21 35.93
CA MET A 247 -6.60 -21.33 35.96
C MET A 247 -5.90 -22.68 36.12
N ILE A 248 -4.81 -22.91 35.38
CA ILE A 248 -4.04 -24.18 35.44
C ILE A 248 -3.42 -24.37 36.82
N THR A 249 -2.79 -23.31 37.37
CA THR A 249 -2.15 -23.38 38.69
C THR A 249 -3.17 -23.51 39.81
N ALA A 250 -4.29 -22.77 39.76
CA ALA A 250 -5.38 -22.91 40.71
C ALA A 250 -5.98 -24.31 40.72
N ARG A 251 -6.13 -24.94 39.54
CA ARG A 251 -6.57 -26.33 39.44
C ARG A 251 -5.57 -27.31 40.05
N ARG A 252 -4.27 -27.09 39.84
CA ARG A 252 -3.22 -27.93 40.44
C ARG A 252 -3.22 -27.83 41.97
N GLN A 253 -3.37 -26.62 42.51
CA GLN A 253 -3.50 -26.41 43.96
C GLN A 253 -4.78 -27.04 44.53
N TRP A 254 -5.90 -26.91 43.82
CA TRP A 254 -7.15 -27.57 44.20
C TRP A 254 -6.99 -29.08 44.31
N LYS A 255 -6.31 -29.72 43.35
CA LYS A 255 -6.02 -31.17 43.39
C LYS A 255 -5.10 -31.56 44.54
N LYS A 256 -4.14 -30.70 44.91
CA LYS A 256 -3.13 -31.02 45.94
C LYS A 256 -3.64 -30.75 47.36
N ASN A 257 -4.27 -29.60 47.58
CA ASN A 257 -4.54 -29.04 48.91
C ASN A 257 -6.04 -28.72 49.13
N GLY A 258 -6.90 -28.92 48.14
CA GLY A 258 -8.33 -28.56 48.24
C GLY A 258 -8.62 -27.06 48.29
N ILE A 259 -7.62 -26.20 48.06
CA ILE A 259 -7.74 -24.74 48.06
C ILE A 259 -7.68 -24.23 46.62
N LEU A 260 -8.62 -23.35 46.25
CA LEU A 260 -8.72 -22.78 44.90
C LEU A 260 -8.02 -21.42 44.82
N ASN A 261 -6.68 -21.42 44.86
CA ASN A 261 -5.88 -20.20 44.68
C ASN A 261 -4.85 -20.39 43.56
N ALA A 262 -4.66 -19.36 42.75
CA ALA A 262 -3.60 -19.38 41.74
C ALA A 262 -2.23 -19.34 42.42
N THR A 263 -1.26 -20.07 41.87
CA THR A 263 0.11 -20.02 42.40
C THR A 263 0.72 -18.66 42.05
N THR A 264 1.12 -17.91 43.07
CA THR A 264 1.96 -16.73 42.89
C THR A 264 3.36 -17.21 42.50
N LEU A 265 3.92 -16.61 41.45
CA LEU A 265 5.31 -16.85 41.07
C LEU A 265 6.21 -16.40 42.23
N SER A 266 7.29 -17.12 42.53
CA SER A 266 8.24 -16.68 43.56
C SER A 266 8.82 -15.30 43.19
N PRO A 267 9.19 -14.45 44.16
CA PRO A 267 9.78 -13.14 43.87
C PRO A 267 10.98 -13.22 42.90
N THR A 268 11.81 -14.25 43.05
CA THR A 268 12.95 -14.51 42.16
C THR A 268 12.52 -14.77 40.72
N LEU A 269 11.49 -15.61 40.50
CA LEU A 269 10.99 -15.92 39.16
C LEU A 269 10.25 -14.73 38.53
N GLN A 270 9.53 -13.94 39.34
CA GLN A 270 8.93 -12.69 38.89
C GLN A 270 9.99 -11.69 38.43
N ASN A 271 11.05 -11.51 39.22
CA ASN A 271 12.16 -10.63 38.86
C ASN A 271 12.90 -11.14 37.61
N GLY A 272 13.13 -12.46 37.50
CA GLY A 272 13.70 -13.06 36.30
C GLY A 272 12.87 -12.81 35.05
N LEU A 273 11.54 -12.97 35.11
CA LEU A 273 10.64 -12.65 33.99
C LEU A 273 10.63 -11.17 33.64
N ARG A 274 10.64 -10.28 34.65
CA ARG A 274 10.70 -8.83 34.43
C ARG A 274 12.00 -8.44 33.72
N ILE A 275 13.13 -8.99 34.16
CA ILE A 275 14.44 -8.78 33.52
C ILE A 275 14.41 -9.34 32.08
N GLY A 276 13.88 -10.54 31.88
CA GLY A 276 13.76 -11.14 30.56
C GLY A 276 12.92 -10.31 29.59
N ILE A 277 11.77 -9.79 30.05
CA ILE A 277 10.92 -8.89 29.26
C ILE A 277 11.68 -7.58 28.96
N ALA A 278 12.34 -6.99 29.96
CA ALA A 278 13.11 -5.76 29.78
C ALA A 278 14.24 -5.93 28.76
N LEU A 279 14.98 -7.06 28.81
CA LEU A 279 16.03 -7.40 27.86
C LEU A 279 15.47 -7.64 26.45
N ALA A 280 14.33 -8.32 26.33
CA ALA A 280 13.68 -8.54 25.04
C ALA A 280 13.22 -7.21 24.42
N VAL A 281 12.62 -6.32 25.21
CA VAL A 281 12.24 -4.98 24.76
C VAL A 281 13.47 -4.18 24.36
N LEU A 282 14.54 -4.19 25.16
CA LEU A 282 15.79 -3.50 24.84
C LEU A 282 16.41 -4.01 23.54
N ALA A 283 16.48 -5.33 23.35
CA ALA A 283 17.00 -5.94 22.13
C ALA A 283 16.16 -5.53 20.91
N LEU A 284 14.83 -5.59 21.00
CA LEU A 284 13.94 -5.11 19.94
C LEU A 284 14.13 -3.61 19.68
N SER A 285 14.25 -2.79 20.71
CA SER A 285 14.50 -1.35 20.57
C SER A 285 15.83 -1.07 19.87
N ILE A 286 16.89 -1.84 20.15
CA ILE A 286 18.19 -1.72 19.47
C ILE A 286 18.06 -2.16 18.00
N ILE A 287 17.42 -3.29 17.73
CA ILE A 287 17.24 -3.83 16.36
C ILE A 287 16.42 -2.86 15.50
N TRP A 288 15.28 -2.40 16.00
CA TRP A 288 14.41 -1.47 15.28
C TRP A 288 15.02 -0.07 15.20
N GLY A 289 15.74 0.37 16.24
CA GLY A 289 16.50 1.62 16.24
C GLY A 289 17.61 1.63 15.20
N ASP A 290 18.35 0.54 15.07
CA ASP A 290 19.39 0.37 14.04
C ASP A 290 18.78 0.28 12.63
N LYS A 291 17.63 -0.39 12.45
CA LYS A 291 16.89 -0.34 11.18
C LYS A 291 16.42 1.09 10.87
N TYR A 292 15.86 1.80 11.84
CA TYR A 292 15.39 3.17 11.68
C TYR A 292 16.55 4.10 11.30
N LYS A 293 17.70 3.99 11.99
CA LYS A 293 18.92 4.72 11.64
C LYS A 293 19.33 4.46 10.20
N ARG A 294 19.48 3.19 9.79
CA ARG A 294 19.93 2.83 8.44
C ARG A 294 18.99 3.28 7.33
N VAL A 295 17.68 3.19 7.55
CA VAL A 295 16.68 3.52 6.52
C VAL A 295 16.41 5.03 6.47
N TYR A 296 16.29 5.68 7.63
CA TYR A 296 15.78 7.05 7.72
C TYR A 296 16.83 8.11 8.09
N LEU A 297 17.92 7.76 8.77
CA LEU A 297 18.92 8.73 9.25
C LEU A 297 20.25 8.68 8.47
N ASP A 298 20.73 7.50 8.11
CA ASP A 298 21.93 7.33 7.30
C ASP A 298 21.73 7.95 5.90
N PRO A 299 22.80 8.33 5.17
CA PRO A 299 22.70 8.93 3.84
C PRO A 299 21.82 8.10 2.90
N TRP A 300 20.84 8.75 2.26
CA TRP A 300 19.86 8.02 1.45
C TRP A 300 20.43 7.69 0.08
N PRO A 301 20.61 6.41 -0.29
CA PRO A 301 21.25 6.10 -1.56
C PRO A 301 20.42 6.56 -2.78
N THR A 302 19.10 6.63 -2.67
CA THR A 302 18.20 6.87 -3.83
C THR A 302 18.01 8.33 -4.19
N ASP A 303 18.24 9.28 -3.28
CA ASP A 303 18.00 10.69 -3.56
C ASP A 303 18.84 11.58 -2.63
N ASP A 304 19.45 12.63 -3.17
CA ASP A 304 20.25 13.60 -2.43
C ASP A 304 19.50 14.89 -2.10
N ARG A 305 18.38 15.18 -2.78
CA ARG A 305 17.57 16.40 -2.62
C ARG A 305 16.43 16.20 -1.61
N TYR A 306 15.65 15.13 -1.76
CA TYR A 306 14.46 14.85 -0.94
C TYR A 306 14.74 13.85 0.20
N ASN A 307 15.83 14.05 0.92
CA ASN A 307 16.37 13.01 1.82
C ASN A 307 15.98 13.13 3.30
N SER A 308 15.06 14.05 3.66
CA SER A 308 14.60 14.18 5.06
C SER A 308 13.81 12.95 5.52
N VAL A 309 13.77 12.70 6.83
CA VAL A 309 13.00 11.58 7.41
C VAL A 309 11.56 11.57 6.90
N PHE A 310 10.91 12.74 6.87
CA PHE A 310 9.55 12.87 6.35
C PHE A 310 9.47 12.44 4.89
N MET A 311 10.33 12.99 4.03
CA MET A 311 10.31 12.69 2.59
C MET A 311 10.57 11.21 2.29
N ARG A 312 11.41 10.55 3.09
CA ARG A 312 11.64 9.10 2.99
C ARG A 312 10.41 8.30 3.40
N MET A 313 9.82 8.63 4.55
CA MET A 313 8.62 7.94 5.07
C MET A 313 7.41 8.07 4.14
N THR A 314 7.31 9.18 3.41
CA THR A 314 6.22 9.43 2.44
C THR A 314 6.57 9.02 1.01
N ALA A 315 7.78 8.49 0.79
CA ALA A 315 8.34 8.21 -0.55
C ALA A 315 8.21 9.43 -1.49
N SER A 316 8.44 10.63 -0.97
CA SER A 316 8.25 11.89 -1.69
C SER A 316 9.21 12.09 -2.85
N HIS A 317 10.40 11.48 -2.84
CA HIS A 317 11.33 11.47 -3.98
C HIS A 317 10.76 10.91 -5.29
N LEU A 318 9.61 10.22 -5.26
CA LEU A 318 8.92 9.73 -6.46
C LEU A 318 7.80 10.67 -6.91
N LYS A 319 7.59 11.80 -6.21
CA LYS A 319 6.48 12.70 -6.46
C LYS A 319 6.84 13.73 -7.53
N PRO A 320 5.85 14.20 -8.31
CA PRO A 320 6.06 15.10 -9.44
C PRO A 320 6.30 16.55 -9.01
N PHE A 321 7.29 16.83 -8.14
CA PHE A 321 7.53 18.18 -7.65
C PHE A 321 8.03 19.11 -8.77
N GLU A 322 9.13 18.75 -9.40
CA GLU A 322 9.78 19.57 -10.42
C GLU A 322 8.89 19.78 -11.65
N VAL A 323 8.20 18.74 -12.12
CA VAL A 323 7.24 18.91 -13.23
C VAL A 323 6.04 19.79 -12.84
N SER A 324 5.66 19.83 -11.56
CA SER A 324 4.59 20.72 -11.11
C SER A 324 5.04 22.18 -11.12
N GLU A 325 6.29 22.45 -10.72
CA GLU A 325 6.92 23.78 -10.89
C GLU A 325 6.96 24.17 -12.36
N PHE A 326 7.41 23.28 -13.25
CA PHE A 326 7.40 23.52 -14.70
C PHE A 326 6.00 23.83 -15.24
N ILE A 327 4.97 23.10 -14.79
CA ILE A 327 3.56 23.35 -15.16
C ILE A 327 3.12 24.76 -14.72
N ASN A 328 3.44 25.15 -13.49
CA ASN A 328 3.06 26.45 -12.94
C ASN A 328 3.79 27.61 -13.65
N ASP A 329 5.11 27.51 -13.76
CA ASP A 329 5.96 28.59 -14.27
C ASP A 329 5.72 28.86 -15.76
N ASN A 330 5.34 27.82 -16.52
CA ASN A 330 4.96 27.94 -17.93
C ASN A 330 3.45 28.09 -18.14
N GLN A 331 2.67 28.23 -17.06
CA GLN A 331 1.21 28.45 -17.08
C GLN A 331 0.45 27.42 -17.91
N ILE A 332 0.86 26.14 -17.83
CA ILE A 332 0.25 25.05 -18.59
C ILE A 332 -1.16 24.79 -18.05
N SER A 333 -2.16 24.80 -18.95
CA SER A 333 -3.58 24.65 -18.60
C SER A 333 -4.33 23.78 -19.61
N GLY A 334 -5.53 23.32 -19.28
CA GLY A 334 -6.33 22.43 -20.12
C GLY A 334 -6.53 21.06 -19.50
N ARG A 335 -6.27 19.97 -20.23
CA ARG A 335 -6.45 18.60 -19.74
C ARG A 335 -5.20 17.74 -19.92
N VAL A 336 -4.92 16.92 -18.91
CA VAL A 336 -3.76 16.01 -18.89
C VAL A 336 -4.17 14.56 -18.66
N PHE A 337 -3.66 13.66 -19.49
CA PHE A 337 -3.70 12.23 -19.23
C PHE A 337 -2.51 11.85 -18.32
N ASN A 338 -2.78 11.78 -17.02
CA ASN A 338 -1.77 11.47 -16.00
C ASN A 338 -1.80 10.00 -15.56
N TYR A 339 -0.73 9.54 -14.93
CA TYR A 339 -0.74 8.24 -14.25
C TYR A 339 -1.67 8.26 -13.04
N TRP A 340 -2.51 7.23 -12.91
CA TRP A 340 -3.60 7.22 -11.94
C TRP A 340 -3.13 7.47 -10.49
N THR A 341 -2.02 6.87 -10.03
CA THR A 341 -1.57 7.05 -8.63
C THR A 341 -1.00 8.42 -8.28
N GLU A 342 -0.78 9.28 -9.28
CA GLU A 342 -0.12 10.58 -9.10
C GLU A 342 -1.08 11.76 -9.25
N GLY A 343 -2.34 11.51 -9.63
CA GLY A 343 -3.33 12.58 -9.84
C GLY A 343 -3.39 13.57 -8.68
N GLY A 344 -3.62 13.11 -7.46
CA GLY A 344 -3.71 13.99 -6.29
C GLY A 344 -2.43 14.80 -6.03
N ALA A 345 -1.25 14.28 -6.36
CA ALA A 345 0.01 15.02 -6.22
C ALA A 345 0.15 16.10 -7.28
N VAL A 346 -0.20 15.80 -8.54
CA VAL A 346 -0.19 16.78 -9.64
C VAL A 346 -1.25 17.87 -9.43
N ALA A 347 -2.43 17.53 -8.87
CA ALA A 347 -3.42 18.53 -8.49
C ALA A 347 -2.90 19.46 -7.39
N PHE A 348 -2.30 18.89 -6.33
CA PHE A 348 -1.80 19.67 -5.21
C PHE A 348 -0.60 20.55 -5.57
N GLY A 349 0.26 20.09 -6.49
CA GLY A 349 1.41 20.86 -6.97
C GLY A 349 1.05 22.04 -7.87
N GLN A 350 -0.19 22.13 -8.35
CA GLN A 350 -0.63 23.24 -9.20
C GLN A 350 -1.09 24.44 -8.39
N THR A 351 -0.79 25.64 -8.89
CA THR A 351 -1.40 26.87 -8.37
C THR A 351 -2.87 26.94 -8.81
N PRO A 352 -3.84 26.89 -7.88
CA PRO A 352 -5.25 26.92 -8.24
C PRO A 352 -5.64 28.28 -8.81
N ASP A 353 -6.60 28.30 -9.72
CA ASP A 353 -7.20 29.54 -10.21
C ASP A 353 -7.81 30.31 -9.02
N PRO A 354 -7.45 31.59 -8.81
CA PRO A 354 -7.85 32.33 -7.61
C PRO A 354 -9.35 32.64 -7.53
N LYS A 355 -10.08 32.55 -8.65
CA LYS A 355 -11.52 32.82 -8.70
C LYS A 355 -12.34 31.55 -8.49
N THR A 356 -11.89 30.43 -9.04
CA THR A 356 -12.65 29.16 -9.07
C THR A 356 -12.13 28.12 -8.09
N GLY A 357 -10.89 28.27 -7.61
CA GLY A 357 -10.18 27.27 -6.81
C GLY A 357 -9.82 25.98 -7.57
N GLN A 358 -10.07 25.93 -8.89
CA GLN A 358 -9.79 24.74 -9.71
C GLN A 358 -8.34 24.71 -10.18
N THR A 359 -7.81 23.51 -10.41
CA THR A 359 -6.48 23.34 -11.01
C THR A 359 -6.54 23.73 -12.50
N PRO A 360 -5.62 24.59 -13.00
CA PRO A 360 -5.60 25.00 -14.41
C PRO A 360 -5.43 23.83 -15.40
N LEU A 361 -4.61 22.85 -15.04
CA LEU A 361 -4.45 21.60 -15.79
C LEU A 361 -5.29 20.50 -15.11
N LYS A 362 -6.43 20.19 -15.75
CA LYS A 362 -7.43 19.24 -15.26
C LYS A 362 -6.99 17.81 -15.51
N LEU A 363 -6.99 17.01 -14.45
CA LEU A 363 -6.51 15.64 -14.47
C LEU A 363 -7.53 14.70 -15.12
N PHE A 364 -7.04 13.69 -15.83
CA PHE A 364 -7.88 12.63 -16.40
C PHE A 364 -8.29 11.60 -15.34
N MET A 365 -7.42 11.30 -14.36
CA MET A 365 -7.70 10.32 -13.31
C MET A 365 -6.89 10.55 -12.03
N ASP A 366 -7.42 10.12 -10.87
CA ASP A 366 -6.69 10.03 -9.61
C ASP A 366 -6.83 8.62 -8.99
N GLY A 367 -5.84 8.24 -8.19
CA GLY A 367 -5.62 6.90 -7.66
C GLY A 367 -6.03 6.73 -6.21
N ARG A 368 -6.41 7.82 -5.54
CA ARG A 368 -7.28 7.68 -4.38
C ARG A 368 -8.64 7.32 -4.90
N ALA A 369 -9.15 6.15 -4.52
CA ALA A 369 -10.46 5.71 -4.99
C ALA A 369 -11.57 6.72 -4.60
N GLN A 370 -11.39 7.57 -3.58
CA GLN A 370 -12.32 8.67 -3.25
C GLN A 370 -12.41 9.74 -4.36
N ALA A 371 -11.36 9.85 -5.19
CA ALA A 371 -11.21 10.81 -6.28
C ALA A 371 -11.17 10.14 -7.67
N ALA A 372 -11.29 8.81 -7.73
CA ALA A 372 -11.58 8.11 -8.97
C ALA A 372 -13.02 8.47 -9.39
N TYR A 373 -13.15 9.52 -10.21
CA TYR A 373 -14.42 10.20 -10.53
C TYR A 373 -15.55 9.27 -10.98
N ASP A 374 -15.23 8.14 -11.64
CA ASP A 374 -16.17 7.11 -12.07
C ASP A 374 -15.40 5.82 -12.43
N HIS A 375 -15.95 4.65 -12.12
CA HIS A 375 -15.42 3.37 -12.57
C HIS A 375 -15.42 3.21 -14.10
N SER A 376 -16.36 3.85 -14.81
CA SER A 376 -16.37 3.93 -16.28
C SER A 376 -15.13 4.66 -16.80
N ILE A 377 -14.77 5.78 -16.16
CA ILE A 377 -13.57 6.57 -16.46
C ILE A 377 -12.30 5.81 -16.09
N PHE A 378 -12.30 5.05 -14.99
CA PHE A 378 -11.19 4.15 -14.66
C PHE A 378 -10.95 3.11 -15.76
N ARG A 379 -12.02 2.45 -16.24
CA ARG A 379 -11.92 1.47 -17.33
C ARG A 379 -11.46 2.12 -18.64
N LEU A 380 -11.95 3.32 -18.93
CA LEU A 380 -11.51 4.10 -20.08
C LEU A 380 -10.01 4.41 -19.97
N TRP A 381 -9.55 4.94 -18.83
CA TRP A 381 -8.14 5.19 -18.57
C TRP A 381 -7.30 3.93 -18.74
N GLN A 382 -7.73 2.79 -18.17
CA GLN A 382 -7.04 1.51 -18.32
C GLN A 382 -6.96 1.07 -19.79
N THR A 383 -8.02 1.28 -20.55
CA THR A 383 -8.09 0.92 -21.98
C THR A 383 -7.13 1.79 -22.80
N ILE A 384 -7.11 3.11 -22.56
CA ILE A 384 -6.18 4.04 -23.21
C ILE A 384 -4.73 3.70 -22.84
N HIS A 385 -4.43 3.56 -21.56
CA HIS A 385 -3.09 3.24 -21.05
C HIS A 385 -2.58 1.88 -21.57
N ALA A 386 -3.46 0.89 -21.75
CA ALA A 386 -3.10 -0.41 -22.29
C ALA A 386 -2.83 -0.40 -23.81
N GLY A 387 -3.18 0.67 -24.53
CA GLY A 387 -3.06 0.77 -25.99
C GLY A 387 -4.27 0.25 -26.75
N GLY A 388 -5.45 0.23 -26.12
CA GLY A 388 -6.71 -0.07 -26.77
C GLY A 388 -6.89 -1.53 -27.22
N PRO A 389 -7.91 -1.80 -28.05
CA PRO A 389 -8.27 -3.15 -28.49
C PRO A 389 -7.12 -3.89 -29.19
N ILE A 390 -6.29 -3.17 -29.95
CA ILE A 390 -5.18 -3.74 -30.73
C ILE A 390 -4.12 -4.33 -29.80
N ALA A 391 -3.61 -3.53 -28.85
CA ALA A 391 -2.62 -3.97 -27.89
C ALA A 391 -3.17 -5.05 -26.95
N MET A 392 -4.44 -4.93 -26.53
CA MET A 392 -5.09 -5.95 -25.70
C MET A 392 -5.23 -7.29 -26.42
N LYS A 393 -5.59 -7.30 -27.71
CA LYS A 393 -5.68 -8.51 -28.52
C LYS A 393 -4.32 -9.18 -28.68
N ALA A 394 -3.27 -8.41 -28.96
CA ALA A 394 -1.90 -8.92 -29.05
C ALA A 394 -1.46 -9.59 -27.74
N LYS A 395 -1.72 -8.94 -26.60
CA LYS A 395 -1.38 -9.48 -25.27
C LYS A 395 -2.14 -10.76 -24.92
N ARG A 396 -3.42 -10.87 -25.31
CA ARG A 396 -4.23 -12.10 -25.12
C ARG A 396 -3.75 -13.26 -25.98
N GLY A 397 -3.19 -12.97 -27.16
CA GLY A 397 -2.63 -13.99 -28.04
C GLY A 397 -1.19 -14.41 -27.70
N ASN A 398 -0.63 -13.96 -26.57
CA ASN A 398 0.81 -14.07 -26.25
C ASN A 398 1.75 -13.50 -27.34
N GLY A 399 1.23 -12.63 -28.21
CA GLY A 399 1.98 -12.00 -29.29
C GLY A 399 2.69 -10.73 -28.82
N ARG A 400 3.87 -10.46 -29.39
CA ARG A 400 4.51 -9.13 -29.30
C ARG A 400 3.82 -8.19 -30.29
N ILE A 401 3.57 -6.95 -29.87
CA ILE A 401 3.04 -5.89 -30.75
C ILE A 401 4.12 -5.58 -31.80
N SER A 402 3.79 -5.71 -33.08
CA SER A 402 4.69 -5.36 -34.19
C SER A 402 4.90 -3.83 -34.28
N PRO A 403 5.95 -3.34 -34.97
CA PRO A 403 6.14 -1.91 -35.20
C PRO A 403 4.93 -1.24 -35.89
N GLU A 404 4.33 -1.90 -36.87
CA GLU A 404 3.15 -1.41 -37.61
C GLU A 404 1.93 -1.33 -36.70
N GLN A 405 1.69 -2.38 -35.91
CA GLN A 405 0.64 -2.40 -34.89
C GLN A 405 0.86 -1.31 -33.83
N MET A 406 2.11 -1.01 -33.47
CA MET A 406 2.41 0.06 -32.52
C MET A 406 2.02 1.43 -33.07
N LYS A 407 2.20 1.66 -34.38
CA LYS A 407 1.75 2.88 -35.04
C LYS A 407 0.22 2.99 -35.03
N GLU A 408 -0.49 1.91 -35.31
CA GLU A 408 -1.97 1.88 -35.22
C GLU A 408 -2.45 2.14 -33.79
N VAL A 409 -1.78 1.55 -32.79
CA VAL A 409 -2.03 1.82 -31.37
C VAL A 409 -1.82 3.31 -31.07
N GLY A 410 -0.75 3.93 -31.58
CA GLY A 410 -0.47 5.35 -31.41
C GLY A 410 -1.54 6.25 -31.99
N ASN A 411 -2.01 5.96 -33.20
CA ASN A 411 -3.11 6.68 -33.83
C ASN A 411 -4.41 6.55 -33.03
N TRP A 412 -4.76 5.32 -32.60
CA TRP A 412 -5.95 5.09 -31.81
C TRP A 412 -5.91 5.84 -30.47
N ILE A 413 -4.76 5.83 -29.77
CA ILE A 413 -4.59 6.60 -28.53
C ILE A 413 -4.74 8.09 -28.80
N ASN A 414 -4.11 8.60 -29.87
CA ASN A 414 -4.21 10.02 -30.25
C ASN A 414 -5.66 10.44 -30.45
N ASP A 415 -6.44 9.67 -31.19
CA ASP A 415 -7.86 9.94 -31.43
C ASP A 415 -8.66 9.92 -30.12
N GLN A 416 -8.38 8.97 -29.22
CA GLN A 416 -9.01 8.94 -27.91
C GLN A 416 -8.67 10.19 -27.09
N LEU A 417 -7.42 10.61 -27.02
CA LEU A 417 -7.02 11.79 -26.24
C LEU A 417 -7.63 13.08 -26.82
N ASN A 418 -7.70 13.20 -28.15
CA ASN A 418 -8.35 14.31 -28.83
C ASN A 418 -9.86 14.39 -28.52
N ASN A 419 -10.56 13.26 -28.43
CA ASN A 419 -11.98 13.23 -28.04
C ASN A 419 -12.26 13.78 -26.63
N TYR A 420 -11.23 13.87 -25.78
CA TYR A 420 -11.32 14.42 -24.43
C TYR A 420 -10.53 15.73 -24.28
N ASP A 421 -10.23 16.43 -25.38
CA ASP A 421 -9.46 17.69 -25.40
C ASP A 421 -8.13 17.60 -24.62
N THR A 422 -7.53 16.41 -24.61
CA THR A 422 -6.33 16.13 -23.82
C THR A 422 -5.11 16.32 -24.69
N TRP A 423 -4.33 17.35 -24.38
CA TRP A 423 -3.14 17.72 -25.14
C TRP A 423 -1.84 17.49 -24.36
N VAL A 424 -1.93 17.11 -23.09
CA VAL A 424 -0.78 16.77 -22.23
C VAL A 424 -0.88 15.31 -21.79
N VAL A 425 0.24 14.60 -21.79
CA VAL A 425 0.39 13.26 -21.19
C VAL A 425 1.53 13.30 -20.19
N LEU A 426 1.27 12.90 -18.94
CA LEU A 426 2.26 12.92 -17.86
C LEU A 426 2.40 11.53 -17.24
N MET A 427 3.62 10.97 -17.32
CA MET A 427 3.89 9.62 -16.83
C MET A 427 5.17 9.59 -15.99
N PRO A 428 5.17 8.85 -14.86
CA PRO A 428 6.37 8.65 -14.08
C PRO A 428 7.33 7.72 -14.81
N LYS A 429 8.61 7.79 -14.44
CA LYS A 429 9.71 7.05 -15.05
C LYS A 429 9.46 5.54 -15.25
N PRO A 430 8.88 4.80 -14.27
CA PRO A 430 8.56 3.39 -14.47
C PRO A 430 7.59 3.12 -15.63
N GLN A 431 6.77 4.10 -16.02
CA GLN A 431 5.79 4.02 -17.10
C GLN A 431 6.31 4.55 -18.45
N MET A 432 7.55 5.04 -18.54
CA MET A 432 8.13 5.52 -19.81
C MET A 432 8.20 4.45 -20.90
N ASN A 433 8.26 3.17 -20.51
CA ASN A 433 8.25 2.02 -21.43
C ASN A 433 6.88 1.34 -21.55
N SER A 434 5.82 1.95 -21.00
CA SER A 434 4.44 1.47 -21.17
C SER A 434 4.04 1.47 -22.65
N THR A 435 3.01 0.68 -23.00
CA THR A 435 2.45 0.68 -24.36
C THR A 435 2.04 2.10 -24.78
N LEU A 436 1.39 2.85 -23.89
CA LEU A 436 0.99 4.24 -24.10
C LEU A 436 2.17 5.13 -24.51
N MET A 437 3.21 5.20 -23.68
CA MET A 437 4.35 6.09 -23.94
C MET A 437 5.13 5.69 -25.18
N ARG A 438 5.31 4.38 -25.42
CA ARG A 438 6.00 3.89 -26.62
C ARG A 438 5.24 4.21 -27.90
N ALA A 439 3.91 4.11 -27.87
CA ALA A 439 3.06 4.41 -29.01
C ALA A 439 3.06 5.91 -29.32
N LEU A 440 2.82 6.76 -28.31
CA LEU A 440 2.80 8.21 -28.48
C LEU A 440 4.13 8.77 -28.97
N LYS A 441 5.28 8.28 -28.47
CA LYS A 441 6.60 8.72 -28.96
C LYS A 441 6.89 8.33 -30.42
N GLN A 442 6.10 7.42 -30.99
CA GLN A 442 6.15 7.09 -32.42
C GLN A 442 5.15 7.90 -33.25
N THR A 443 4.16 8.53 -32.60
CA THR A 443 3.19 9.41 -33.24
C THR A 443 3.82 10.80 -33.48
N PRO A 444 3.84 11.34 -34.71
CA PRO A 444 4.62 12.54 -35.04
C PRO A 444 4.28 13.82 -34.27
N ASN A 445 3.02 13.97 -33.86
CA ASN A 445 2.48 15.16 -33.18
C ASN A 445 2.70 15.15 -31.65
N TRP A 446 3.09 14.04 -31.04
CA TRP A 446 3.40 14.02 -29.61
C TRP A 446 4.90 14.24 -29.39
N LYS A 447 5.24 15.31 -28.66
CA LYS A 447 6.62 15.70 -28.38
C LYS A 447 6.88 15.77 -26.88
N THR A 448 8.08 15.40 -26.48
CA THR A 448 8.55 15.65 -25.11
C THR A 448 8.59 17.14 -24.87
N ALA A 449 7.91 17.63 -23.83
CA ALA A 449 8.01 19.03 -23.39
C ALA A 449 8.65 19.16 -22.01
N TYR A 450 8.77 18.07 -21.25
CA TYR A 450 9.52 18.06 -20.00
C TYR A 450 10.01 16.64 -19.66
N LEU A 451 11.23 16.53 -19.14
CA LEU A 451 11.87 15.29 -18.72
C LEU A 451 12.80 15.53 -17.54
N ASP A 452 12.60 14.82 -16.43
CA ASP A 452 13.51 14.83 -15.27
C ASP A 452 13.88 13.40 -14.80
N SER A 453 14.32 13.27 -13.55
CA SER A 453 14.72 11.99 -12.94
C SER A 453 13.53 11.07 -12.62
N THR A 454 12.31 11.59 -12.53
CA THR A 454 11.10 10.92 -12.03
C THR A 454 9.90 10.97 -12.99
N GLN A 455 9.80 11.97 -13.88
CA GLN A 455 8.64 12.30 -14.70
C GLN A 455 9.00 12.54 -16.18
N HIS A 456 8.05 12.23 -17.06
CA HIS A 456 8.11 12.51 -18.49
C HIS A 456 6.76 13.06 -18.97
N LEU A 457 6.79 14.29 -19.48
CA LEU A 457 5.64 15.00 -20.02
C LEU A 457 5.73 15.10 -21.54
N LEU A 458 4.67 14.65 -22.22
CA LEU A 458 4.47 14.83 -23.66
C LEU A 458 3.36 15.85 -23.91
N VAL A 459 3.47 16.59 -25.02
CA VAL A 459 2.43 17.49 -25.51
C VAL A 459 2.09 17.23 -26.97
N ASN A 460 0.83 17.46 -27.33
CA ASN A 460 0.38 17.41 -28.71
C ASN A 460 0.63 18.75 -29.43
N ILE A 461 1.57 18.78 -30.38
CA ILE A 461 1.94 19.96 -31.16
C ILE A 461 0.96 20.33 -32.28
N GLU A 462 -0.10 19.55 -32.49
CA GLU A 462 -1.24 19.97 -33.33
C GLU A 462 -2.15 20.97 -32.60
N THR A 463 -2.01 21.08 -31.27
CA THR A 463 -2.68 22.12 -30.50
C THR A 463 -1.84 23.40 -30.45
N PRO A 464 -2.44 24.60 -30.48
CA PRO A 464 -1.71 25.85 -30.34
C PRO A 464 -0.83 25.90 -29.08
N GLN A 465 -1.36 25.43 -27.95
CA GLN A 465 -0.67 25.40 -26.66
C GLN A 465 0.56 24.47 -26.69
N GLY A 466 0.41 23.28 -27.26
CA GLY A 466 1.52 22.33 -27.38
C GLY A 466 2.61 22.83 -28.32
N ARG A 467 2.23 23.45 -29.45
CA ARG A 467 3.17 24.08 -30.38
C ARG A 467 3.95 25.21 -29.71
N GLU A 468 3.24 26.15 -29.09
CA GLU A 468 3.84 27.30 -28.40
C GLU A 468 4.82 26.86 -27.31
N LEU A 469 4.47 25.84 -26.52
CA LEU A 469 5.36 25.33 -25.47
C LEU A 469 6.66 24.75 -26.05
N ILE A 470 6.58 23.95 -27.11
CA ILE A 470 7.78 23.41 -27.77
C ILE A 470 8.64 24.52 -28.36
N ASP A 471 8.02 25.52 -28.97
CA ASP A 471 8.74 26.65 -29.56
C ASP A 471 9.43 27.48 -28.46
N LYS A 472 8.76 27.73 -27.32
CA LYS A 472 9.38 28.35 -26.13
C LYS A 472 10.60 27.57 -25.63
N ILE A 473 10.57 26.23 -25.64
CA ILE A 473 11.72 25.42 -25.23
C ILE A 473 12.87 25.57 -26.24
N LEU A 474 12.58 25.49 -27.54
CA LEU A 474 13.58 25.65 -28.61
C LEU A 474 14.21 27.04 -28.63
N GLU A 475 13.46 28.07 -28.25
CA GLU A 475 13.90 29.46 -28.13
C GLU A 475 14.55 29.78 -26.78
N ASN A 476 14.69 28.79 -25.88
CA ASN A 476 15.18 28.94 -24.51
C ASN A 476 14.38 29.95 -23.66
N LYS A 477 13.08 30.13 -23.95
CA LYS A 477 12.14 31.00 -23.22
C LYS A 477 11.32 30.25 -22.16
N ALA A 478 11.23 28.93 -22.24
CA ALA A 478 10.57 28.11 -21.22
C ALA A 478 11.36 28.13 -19.90
N VAL A 479 10.64 28.19 -18.78
CA VAL A 479 11.22 28.17 -17.44
C VAL A 479 11.30 26.73 -16.94
N PHE A 480 12.41 26.35 -16.32
CA PHE A 480 12.62 25.01 -15.78
C PHE A 480 13.04 25.09 -14.32
N PRO A 481 12.65 24.10 -13.49
CA PRO A 481 12.95 24.08 -12.06
C PRO A 481 14.44 23.90 -11.78
N ASP A 482 15.16 23.17 -12.65
CA ASP A 482 16.59 22.94 -12.51
C ASP A 482 17.32 22.81 -13.86
N ALA A 483 18.66 22.85 -13.81
CA ALA A 483 19.50 22.73 -14.99
C ALA A 483 19.43 21.34 -15.64
N TYR A 484 19.27 20.28 -14.83
CA TYR A 484 19.19 18.90 -15.32
C TYR A 484 17.97 18.70 -16.24
N SER A 485 16.78 19.03 -15.75
CA SER A 485 15.50 18.94 -16.47
C SER A 485 15.48 19.85 -17.69
N LYS A 486 16.00 21.08 -17.58
CA LYS A 486 16.18 22.00 -18.72
C LYS A 486 17.00 21.35 -19.83
N ASN A 487 18.18 20.86 -19.49
CA ASN A 487 19.14 20.34 -20.46
C ASN A 487 18.64 19.02 -21.08
N MET A 488 18.13 18.10 -20.26
CA MET A 488 17.57 16.82 -20.72
C MET A 488 16.32 17.01 -21.59
N THR A 489 15.47 17.99 -21.26
CA THR A 489 14.31 18.32 -22.08
C THR A 489 14.74 18.94 -23.40
N THR A 490 15.58 19.98 -23.36
CA THR A 490 16.01 20.74 -24.54
C THR A 490 16.71 19.83 -25.56
N LEU A 491 17.65 18.97 -25.11
CA LEU A 491 18.31 18.02 -26.02
C LEU A 491 17.30 17.07 -26.68
N THR A 492 16.30 16.62 -25.93
CA THR A 492 15.27 15.69 -26.43
C THR A 492 14.39 16.39 -27.46
N VAL A 493 13.98 17.64 -27.19
CA VAL A 493 13.18 18.46 -28.11
C VAL A 493 13.93 18.72 -29.42
N ILE A 494 15.23 19.06 -29.37
CA ILE A 494 16.07 19.26 -30.56
C ILE A 494 16.08 18.00 -31.44
N LEU A 495 16.28 16.82 -30.84
CA LEU A 495 16.30 15.54 -31.54
C LEU A 495 14.94 15.16 -32.13
N GLU A 496 13.86 15.27 -31.35
CA GLU A 496 12.50 14.88 -31.77
C GLU A 496 11.91 15.81 -32.84
N ASN A 497 12.33 17.07 -32.88
CA ASN A 497 11.92 18.05 -33.89
C ASN A 497 12.94 18.17 -35.04
N LYS A 498 14.06 17.44 -34.99
CA LYS A 498 15.14 17.48 -36.00
C LYS A 498 15.64 18.92 -36.25
N ASN A 499 15.73 19.73 -35.20
CA ASN A 499 16.20 21.12 -35.30
C ASN A 499 17.73 21.14 -35.54
N ARG A 500 18.12 21.08 -36.82
CA ARG A 500 19.52 20.93 -37.24
C ARG A 500 20.40 22.11 -36.83
N GLU A 501 19.84 23.31 -36.75
CA GLU A 501 20.57 24.53 -36.35
C GLU A 501 21.13 24.42 -34.93
N ARG A 502 20.44 23.67 -34.06
CA ARG A 502 20.83 23.43 -32.67
C ARG A 502 21.55 22.11 -32.43
N PHE A 503 21.98 21.39 -33.46
CA PHE A 503 22.67 20.10 -33.26
C PHE A 503 24.02 20.23 -32.56
N ASN A 504 24.69 21.38 -32.68
CA ASN A 504 25.93 21.66 -31.95
C ASN A 504 25.70 21.78 -30.43
N ASP A 505 24.47 22.05 -29.99
CA ASP A 505 24.11 22.15 -28.57
C ASP A 505 23.95 20.77 -27.91
N LEU A 506 23.79 19.69 -28.68
CA LEU A 506 23.42 18.38 -28.15
C LEU A 506 24.40 17.86 -27.11
N TYR A 507 25.70 17.92 -27.41
CA TYR A 507 26.71 17.45 -26.47
C TYR A 507 26.89 18.39 -25.26
N PRO A 508 27.04 19.72 -25.42
CA PRO A 508 27.07 20.66 -24.30
C PRO A 508 25.88 20.52 -23.34
N LEU A 509 24.66 20.40 -23.86
CA LEU A 509 23.46 20.18 -23.05
C LEU A 509 23.55 18.85 -22.29
N THR A 510 23.93 17.77 -22.97
CA THR A 510 24.01 16.45 -22.33
C THR A 510 25.09 16.41 -21.24
N LYS A 511 26.26 17.01 -21.49
CA LYS A 511 27.36 17.11 -20.53
C LYS A 511 26.95 17.95 -19.32
N ALA A 512 26.34 19.12 -19.54
CA ALA A 512 25.87 19.97 -18.46
C ALA A 512 24.79 19.27 -17.61
N ALA A 513 23.89 18.49 -18.21
CA ALA A 513 22.94 17.66 -17.45
C ALA A 513 23.66 16.61 -16.60
N PHE A 514 24.67 15.93 -17.16
CA PHE A 514 25.42 14.90 -16.47
C PHE A 514 26.27 15.46 -15.30
N ASP A 515 26.85 16.65 -15.48
CA ASP A 515 27.66 17.31 -14.47
C ASP A 515 26.83 17.84 -13.30
N GLU A 516 25.65 18.40 -13.59
CA GLU A 516 24.70 18.85 -12.58
C GLU A 516 24.23 17.67 -11.72
N TYR A 517 23.80 16.58 -12.38
CA TYR A 517 23.29 15.41 -11.71
C TYR A 517 23.70 14.15 -12.49
N PRO A 518 24.71 13.39 -12.00
CA PRO A 518 25.24 12.18 -12.66
C PRO A 518 24.24 11.03 -12.68
N PHE A 519 23.16 11.22 -13.43
CA PHE A 519 22.02 10.33 -13.48
C PHE A 519 22.14 9.39 -14.69
N PRO A 520 21.71 8.11 -14.57
CA PRO A 520 21.91 7.14 -15.63
C PRO A 520 21.29 7.53 -16.97
N ALA A 521 20.22 8.33 -16.97
CA ALA A 521 19.59 8.79 -18.21
C ALA A 521 20.49 9.75 -18.99
N ALA A 522 21.21 10.66 -18.31
CA ALA A 522 22.17 11.56 -18.93
C ALA A 522 23.39 10.79 -19.47
N ALA A 523 23.93 9.85 -18.69
CA ALA A 523 25.01 8.96 -19.16
C ALA A 523 24.58 8.17 -20.42
N ILE A 524 23.37 7.58 -20.41
CA ILE A 524 22.83 6.88 -21.58
C ILE A 524 22.66 7.85 -22.77
N ALA A 525 22.23 9.09 -22.55
CA ALA A 525 22.14 10.09 -23.62
C ALA A 525 23.52 10.39 -24.22
N MET A 526 24.58 10.53 -23.41
CA MET A 526 25.96 10.68 -23.91
C MET A 526 26.35 9.49 -24.79
N THR A 527 26.13 8.24 -24.34
CA THR A 527 26.46 7.04 -25.15
C THR A 527 25.67 6.95 -26.45
N ARG A 528 24.48 7.58 -26.55
CA ARG A 528 23.72 7.65 -27.81
C ARG A 528 24.31 8.67 -28.77
N LEU A 529 24.77 9.81 -28.26
CA LEU A 529 25.44 10.84 -29.06
C LEU A 529 26.79 10.38 -29.62
N SER A 530 27.45 9.41 -28.98
CA SER A 530 28.69 8.82 -29.49
C SER A 530 28.55 8.11 -30.85
N LYS A 531 27.33 7.93 -31.36
CA LYS A 531 27.08 7.50 -32.74
C LYS A 531 27.50 8.56 -33.76
N MET A 532 27.62 9.82 -33.35
CA MET A 532 28.24 10.88 -34.13
C MET A 532 29.77 10.77 -33.98
N PRO A 533 30.52 10.41 -35.04
CA PRO A 533 31.94 10.11 -34.92
C PRO A 533 32.79 11.22 -34.29
N ALA A 534 32.43 12.49 -34.54
CA ALA A 534 33.13 13.66 -34.00
C ALA A 534 33.05 13.77 -32.47
N LEU A 535 31.96 13.34 -31.86
CA LEU A 535 31.73 13.45 -30.41
C LEU A 535 32.27 12.23 -29.64
N LYS A 536 32.53 11.13 -30.35
CA LYS A 536 32.86 9.83 -29.75
C LYS A 536 34.13 9.89 -28.85
N PRO A 537 35.26 10.50 -29.25
CA PRO A 537 36.46 10.57 -28.40
C PRO A 537 36.23 11.40 -27.14
N GLN A 538 35.53 12.54 -27.29
CA GLN A 538 35.26 13.45 -26.18
C GLN A 538 34.34 12.81 -25.13
N ILE A 539 33.27 12.14 -25.57
CA ILE A 539 32.37 11.39 -24.68
C ILE A 539 33.10 10.26 -23.95
N ALA A 540 34.01 9.56 -24.64
CA ALA A 540 34.82 8.52 -24.00
C ALA A 540 35.73 9.10 -22.91
N ALA A 541 36.41 10.22 -23.17
CA ALA A 541 37.25 10.89 -22.18
C ALA A 541 36.46 11.34 -20.94
N ASP A 542 35.28 11.95 -21.12
CA ASP A 542 34.45 12.37 -19.98
C ASP A 542 33.95 11.19 -19.14
N LEU A 543 33.48 10.13 -19.80
CA LEU A 543 32.98 8.94 -19.09
C LEU A 543 34.11 8.17 -18.40
N GLN A 544 35.32 8.20 -18.96
CA GLN A 544 36.52 7.65 -18.31
C GLN A 544 36.86 8.46 -17.07
N ALA A 545 36.94 9.79 -17.17
CA ALA A 545 37.23 10.67 -16.03
C ALA A 545 36.20 10.50 -14.90
N TYR A 546 34.93 10.36 -15.24
CA TYR A 546 33.87 10.07 -14.27
C TYR A 546 34.03 8.69 -13.63
N LEU A 547 34.35 7.65 -14.42
CA LEU A 547 34.55 6.30 -13.92
C LEU A 547 35.74 6.23 -12.95
N ASP A 548 36.85 6.87 -13.31
CA ASP A 548 38.07 6.92 -12.50
C ASP A 548 37.82 7.62 -11.16
N ASP A 549 37.16 8.79 -11.18
CA ASP A 549 36.76 9.51 -9.97
C ASP A 549 35.81 8.67 -9.10
N PHE A 550 34.83 8.00 -9.72
CA PHE A 550 33.89 7.14 -9.00
C PHE A 550 34.58 5.96 -8.32
N VAL A 551 35.52 5.31 -9.00
CA VAL A 551 36.29 4.19 -8.43
C VAL A 551 37.18 4.67 -7.29
N GLN A 552 37.89 5.79 -7.48
CA GLN A 552 38.79 6.35 -6.47
C GLN A 552 38.05 6.79 -5.20
N ARG A 553 36.84 7.35 -5.34
CA ARG A 553 36.09 7.97 -4.24
C ARG A 553 34.85 7.19 -3.83
N GLN A 554 34.77 5.92 -4.22
CA GLN A 554 33.57 5.11 -4.03
C GLN A 554 33.07 5.08 -2.57
N ASP A 555 33.99 4.95 -1.61
CA ASP A 555 33.65 4.89 -0.19
C ASP A 555 33.17 6.23 0.37
N ASP A 556 33.60 7.35 -0.21
CA ASP A 556 33.11 8.68 0.15
C ASP A 556 31.72 8.91 -0.43
N TYR A 557 31.50 8.53 -1.69
CA TYR A 557 30.18 8.64 -2.32
C TYR A 557 29.14 7.75 -1.63
N ARG A 558 29.54 6.60 -1.06
CA ARG A 558 28.64 5.74 -0.29
C ARG A 558 28.08 6.42 0.96
N LYS A 559 28.76 7.44 1.48
CA LYS A 559 28.34 8.23 2.65
C LYS A 559 27.52 9.47 2.26
N GLN A 560 27.13 9.60 1.00
CA GLN A 560 26.36 10.74 0.48
C GLN A 560 25.01 10.28 -0.04
N GLY A 561 24.06 11.23 -0.10
CA GLY A 561 22.79 11.01 -0.77
C GLY A 561 23.01 10.70 -2.27
N GLY A 562 22.08 9.99 -2.90
CA GLY A 562 22.10 9.77 -4.36
C GLY A 562 23.20 8.81 -4.87
N TYR A 563 23.91 8.10 -3.98
CA TYR A 563 24.93 7.10 -4.34
C TYR A 563 24.43 6.07 -5.37
N PHE A 564 23.16 5.71 -5.31
CA PHE A 564 22.53 4.75 -6.22
C PHE A 564 22.57 5.19 -7.68
N HIS A 565 22.38 6.49 -7.93
CA HIS A 565 22.43 7.06 -9.26
C HIS A 565 23.85 7.16 -9.77
N ARG A 566 24.80 7.56 -8.92
CA ARG A 566 26.22 7.59 -9.26
C ARG A 566 26.75 6.20 -9.64
N LEU A 567 26.39 5.18 -8.85
CA LEU A 567 26.75 3.78 -9.11
C LEU A 567 26.17 3.27 -10.44
N ALA A 568 24.90 3.58 -10.73
CA ALA A 568 24.28 3.19 -11.98
C ALA A 568 24.85 3.95 -13.19
N SER A 569 25.26 5.21 -13.03
CA SER A 569 25.97 5.96 -14.07
C SER A 569 27.37 5.40 -14.32
N ALA A 570 28.08 4.96 -13.27
CA ALA A 570 29.38 4.30 -13.39
C ALA A 570 29.26 2.94 -14.09
N GLU A 571 28.18 2.19 -13.85
CA GLU A 571 27.86 0.99 -14.62
C GLU A 571 27.71 1.30 -16.12
N VAL A 572 26.96 2.36 -16.46
CA VAL A 572 26.78 2.77 -17.87
C VAL A 572 28.11 3.20 -18.50
N ALA A 573 28.93 3.96 -17.77
CA ALA A 573 30.24 4.40 -18.23
C ALA A 573 31.17 3.20 -18.52
N ALA A 574 31.34 2.29 -17.55
CA ALA A 574 32.17 1.10 -17.71
C ALA A 574 31.70 0.21 -18.88
N GLY A 575 30.38 -0.01 -19.00
CA GLY A 575 29.82 -0.80 -20.11
C GLY A 575 29.93 -0.13 -21.48
N PHE A 576 30.06 1.20 -21.53
CA PHE A 576 30.35 1.93 -22.77
C PHE A 576 31.84 1.84 -23.13
N LEU A 577 32.71 2.10 -22.16
CA LEU A 577 34.17 2.11 -22.32
C LEU A 577 34.71 0.72 -22.70
N SER A 578 34.09 -0.37 -22.23
CA SER A 578 34.50 -1.73 -22.63
C SER A 578 34.37 -2.00 -24.15
N ARG A 579 33.52 -1.23 -24.84
CA ARG A 579 33.38 -1.27 -26.30
C ARG A 579 34.38 -0.37 -27.02
N PHE A 580 35.02 0.53 -26.29
CA PHE A 580 35.97 1.53 -26.79
C PHE A 580 37.43 1.12 -26.55
N HIS A 581 37.71 0.41 -25.46
CA HIS A 581 39.03 -0.10 -25.07
C HIS A 581 39.06 -1.64 -25.14
N PRO A 582 39.45 -2.24 -26.29
CA PRO A 582 39.43 -3.69 -26.47
C PRO A 582 40.37 -4.42 -25.49
N GLU A 583 41.47 -3.77 -25.12
CA GLU A 583 42.51 -4.31 -24.25
C GLU A 583 42.03 -4.45 -22.80
N GLU A 584 41.21 -3.51 -22.33
CA GLU A 584 40.64 -3.47 -20.97
C GLU A 584 39.20 -3.99 -20.90
N LYS A 585 38.67 -4.49 -22.03
CA LYS A 585 37.26 -4.86 -22.17
C LYS A 585 36.77 -5.78 -21.05
N LYS A 586 37.56 -6.81 -20.72
CA LYS A 586 37.17 -7.80 -19.71
C LYS A 586 37.09 -7.17 -18.32
N GLU A 587 38.06 -6.35 -17.96
CA GLU A 587 38.10 -5.65 -16.66
C GLU A 587 36.92 -4.68 -16.53
N LEU A 588 36.63 -3.89 -17.57
CA LEU A 588 35.51 -2.95 -17.59
C LEU A 588 34.13 -3.68 -17.56
N GLU A 589 34.00 -4.82 -18.23
CA GLU A 589 32.80 -5.66 -18.15
C GLU A 589 32.59 -6.27 -16.76
N GLU A 590 33.66 -6.72 -16.11
CA GLU A 590 33.65 -7.23 -14.72
C GLU A 590 33.31 -6.12 -13.72
N LEU A 591 33.85 -4.90 -13.93
CA LEU A 591 33.56 -3.73 -13.12
C LEU A 591 32.08 -3.32 -13.23
N ALA A 592 31.55 -3.24 -14.45
CA ALA A 592 30.14 -2.97 -14.69
C ALA A 592 29.23 -4.03 -14.05
N ALA A 593 29.59 -5.32 -14.16
CA ALA A 593 28.86 -6.41 -13.51
C ALA A 593 28.86 -6.28 -11.97
N THR A 594 30.00 -5.88 -11.39
CA THR A 594 30.15 -5.62 -9.96
C THR A 594 29.26 -4.46 -9.51
N PHE A 595 29.26 -3.35 -10.23
CA PHE A 595 28.39 -2.21 -9.93
C PHE A 595 26.91 -2.59 -10.00
N ARG A 596 26.50 -3.34 -11.03
CA ARG A 596 25.13 -3.86 -11.15
C ARG A 596 24.73 -4.76 -9.98
N LYS A 597 25.63 -5.63 -9.53
CA LYS A 597 25.40 -6.51 -8.37
C LYS A 597 25.23 -5.70 -7.09
N ASN A 598 26.10 -4.72 -6.87
CA ASN A 598 26.03 -3.82 -5.71
C ASN A 598 24.75 -3.00 -5.73
N TRP A 599 24.38 -2.46 -6.89
CA TRP A 599 23.13 -1.73 -7.10
C TRP A 599 21.92 -2.60 -6.72
N LYS A 600 21.85 -3.84 -7.21
CA LYS A 600 20.76 -4.78 -6.87
C LYS A 600 20.70 -5.08 -5.37
N SER A 601 21.85 -5.29 -4.74
CA SER A 601 21.92 -5.58 -3.30
C SER A 601 21.51 -4.38 -2.44
N LEU A 602 21.86 -3.16 -2.85
CA LEU A 602 21.41 -1.94 -2.18
C LEU A 602 19.91 -1.74 -2.38
N ASN A 603 19.43 -1.90 -3.61
CA ASN A 603 18.00 -1.76 -3.92
C ASN A 603 17.13 -2.68 -3.06
N SER A 604 17.55 -3.93 -2.85
CA SER A 604 16.80 -4.86 -2.00
C SER A 604 16.86 -4.52 -0.50
N ARG A 605 17.92 -3.84 -0.03
CA ARG A 605 18.11 -3.47 1.39
C ARG A 605 17.37 -2.18 1.78
N TYR A 606 17.23 -1.23 0.85
CA TYR A 606 16.67 0.10 1.14
C TYR A 606 15.19 0.25 0.73
N ILE A 607 14.65 -0.68 -0.07
CA ILE A 607 13.21 -0.73 -0.38
C ILE A 607 12.39 -1.40 0.75
N TRP A 608 13.03 -2.14 1.69
CA TRP A 608 12.34 -2.98 2.69
C TRP A 608 12.81 -2.83 4.15
#